data_AF-A0A6G4N7W2-F1
#
_entry.id   AF-A0A6G4N7W2-F1
#
_cell.length_a   1.000
_cell.length_b   1.000
_cell.length_c   1.000
_cell.angle_alpha   90.00
_cell.angle_beta   90.00
_cell.angle_gamma   90.00
#
_symmetry.space_group_name_H-M   'P 1'
#
loop_
_entity.id
_entity.type
_entity.pdbx_description
1 polymer ?
#
loop_
_entity_poly.entity_id
_entity_poly.type
_entity_poly.pdbx_seq_one_letter_code
_entity_poly.pdbx_strand_id
1 'polypeptide(L)'
;LHDSDIILSNEYETINVTYLLSNGYSSSVSAPGNDDGGHLTQSIDFKGLKQIDLTKENVYDDFNKKLDAKNTWNSLTEKLKGLGLLQNGQKVSIYSSDSSSPVSGKVGEGVTSGGENTLTKRFINKITID
;
A
#
# COMPACT_ATOMS: atom_id res chain seq x y z
N LEU A 1 -3.96 -3.28 -3.51
CA LEU A 1 -3.12 -4.19 -2.69
C LEU A 1 -3.22 -5.63 -3.20
N HIS A 2 -4.43 -6.19 -3.32
CA HIS A 2 -4.66 -7.53 -3.91
C HIS A 2 -4.09 -7.67 -5.33
N ASP A 3 -4.41 -6.75 -6.24
CA ASP A 3 -3.91 -6.75 -7.63
C ASP A 3 -2.37 -6.63 -7.75
N SER A 4 -1.73 -6.14 -6.70
CA SER A 4 -0.27 -5.99 -6.60
C SER A 4 0.36 -7.12 -5.79
N ASP A 5 -0.45 -8.10 -5.38
CA ASP A 5 -0.04 -9.29 -4.64
C ASP A 5 0.64 -9.00 -3.29
N ILE A 6 0.39 -7.80 -2.73
CA ILE A 6 0.96 -7.36 -1.45
C ILE A 6 0.23 -8.03 -0.26
N ILE A 7 -1.02 -8.43 -0.47
CA ILE A 7 -1.88 -9.09 0.51
C ILE A 7 -2.51 -10.36 -0.08
N LEU A 8 -2.97 -11.26 0.78
CA LEU A 8 -3.79 -12.42 0.41
C LEU A 8 -5.29 -12.19 0.48
N SER A 9 -5.71 -11.08 1.09
CA SER A 9 -7.13 -10.76 1.29
C SER A 9 -7.83 -11.76 2.22
N ASN A 10 -7.22 -12.01 3.38
CA ASN A 10 -7.78 -12.84 4.45
C ASN A 10 -7.89 -12.05 5.77
N GLU A 11 -8.52 -12.67 6.77
CA GLU A 11 -8.76 -12.11 8.10
C GLU A 11 -7.50 -11.94 8.96
N TYR A 12 -6.37 -12.52 8.56
CA TYR A 12 -5.09 -12.45 9.28
C TYR A 12 -4.17 -11.33 8.80
N GLU A 13 -4.67 -10.49 7.88
CA GLU A 13 -4.00 -9.29 7.44
C GLU A 13 -4.81 -8.08 7.89
N THR A 14 -4.19 -7.13 8.59
CA THR A 14 -4.83 -5.87 8.97
C THR A 14 -4.25 -4.76 8.12
N ILE A 15 -5.13 -3.96 7.53
CA ILE A 15 -4.78 -2.81 6.69
C ILE A 15 -5.25 -1.55 7.42
N ASN A 16 -4.30 -0.70 7.81
CA ASN A 16 -4.60 0.61 8.38
C ASN A 16 -4.24 1.71 7.36
N VAL A 17 -5.26 2.41 6.87
CA VAL A 17 -5.11 3.49 5.90
C VAL A 17 -5.22 4.83 6.61
N THR A 18 -4.14 5.62 6.58
CA THR A 18 -4.14 7.01 7.01
C THR A 18 -4.28 7.94 5.80
N TYR A 19 -5.25 8.86 5.87
CA TYR A 19 -5.56 9.81 4.81
C TYR A 19 -5.64 11.25 5.35
N LEU A 20 -5.50 12.21 4.45
CA LEU A 20 -5.60 13.63 4.70
C LEU A 20 -7.00 14.13 4.33
N LEU A 21 -7.57 14.96 5.19
CA LEU A 21 -8.81 15.70 4.94
C LEU A 21 -8.50 17.08 4.37
N SER A 22 -9.46 17.69 3.66
CA SER A 22 -9.28 19.02 3.06
C SER A 22 -8.96 20.12 4.08
N ASN A 23 -9.42 19.95 5.31
CA ASN A 23 -9.11 20.83 6.45
C ASN A 23 -7.68 20.69 7.00
N GLY A 24 -6.86 19.78 6.45
CA GLY A 24 -5.47 19.57 6.84
C GLY A 24 -5.24 18.56 7.97
N TYR A 25 -6.30 18.06 8.61
CA TYR A 25 -6.19 16.99 9.60
C TYR A 25 -6.04 15.62 8.92
N SER A 26 -5.38 14.69 9.61
CA SER A 26 -5.34 13.28 9.19
C SER A 26 -6.37 12.46 9.97
N SER A 27 -6.91 11.44 9.32
CA SER A 27 -7.78 10.43 9.91
C SER A 27 -7.33 9.05 9.42
N SER A 28 -7.83 7.99 10.06
CA SER A 28 -7.46 6.61 9.74
C SER A 28 -8.66 5.69 9.77
N VAL A 29 -8.62 4.67 8.92
CA VAL A 29 -9.53 3.53 8.97
C VAL A 29 -8.72 2.25 8.97
N SER A 30 -9.15 1.26 9.74
CA SER A 30 -8.50 -0.05 9.82
C SER A 30 -9.51 -1.15 9.60
N ALA A 31 -9.15 -2.13 8.78
CA ALA A 31 -9.98 -3.29 8.51
C ALA A 31 -9.12 -4.53 8.21
N PRO A 32 -9.66 -5.74 8.40
CA PRO A 32 -9.06 -6.97 7.90
C PRO A 32 -8.92 -6.99 6.37
N GLY A 33 -8.04 -7.81 5.82
CA GLY A 33 -7.73 -7.88 4.39
C GLY A 33 -8.85 -8.46 3.52
N ASN A 34 -9.76 -9.23 4.12
CA ASN A 34 -10.98 -9.74 3.49
C ASN A 34 -12.20 -8.81 3.62
N ASP A 35 -12.04 -7.63 4.23
CA ASP A 35 -13.12 -6.66 4.36
C ASP A 35 -13.32 -5.87 3.04
N ASP A 36 -14.58 -5.70 2.64
CA ASP A 36 -14.97 -5.00 1.41
C ASP A 36 -15.24 -3.50 1.61
N GLY A 37 -15.20 -3.02 2.86
CA GLY A 37 -15.47 -1.65 3.26
C GLY A 37 -16.94 -1.25 3.23
N GLY A 38 -17.88 -2.18 2.99
CA GLY A 38 -19.31 -1.87 2.85
C GLY A 38 -19.95 -1.28 4.10
N HIS A 39 -19.34 -1.50 5.27
CA HIS A 39 -19.77 -0.94 6.55
C HIS A 39 -19.26 0.49 6.80
N LEU A 40 -18.37 1.02 5.95
CA LEU A 40 -17.81 2.36 6.06
C LEU A 40 -18.70 3.38 5.33
N THR A 41 -19.78 3.79 5.99
CA THR A 41 -20.82 4.64 5.38
C THR A 41 -20.58 6.14 5.55
N GLN A 42 -19.50 6.57 6.21
CA GLN A 42 -19.27 7.98 6.46
C GLN A 42 -18.81 8.69 5.18
N SER A 43 -19.42 9.84 4.88
CA SER A 43 -18.86 10.76 3.90
C SER A 43 -17.68 11.50 4.51
N ILE A 44 -16.54 11.52 3.80
CA ILE A 44 -15.34 12.25 4.21
C ILE A 44 -14.95 13.27 3.13
N ASP A 45 -14.45 14.43 3.58
CA ASP A 45 -13.86 15.44 2.70
C ASP A 45 -12.39 15.06 2.41
N PHE A 46 -12.23 14.00 1.61
CA PHE A 46 -10.96 13.37 1.29
C PHE A 46 -10.09 14.27 0.42
N LYS A 47 -8.86 14.50 0.85
CA LYS A 47 -7.84 15.26 0.10
C LYS A 47 -6.78 14.37 -0.53
N GLY A 48 -6.40 13.27 0.13
CA GLY A 48 -5.38 12.36 -0.39
C GLY A 48 -4.96 11.29 0.60
N LEU A 49 -4.29 10.26 0.09
CA LEU A 49 -3.66 9.24 0.92
C LEU A 49 -2.33 9.73 1.48
N LYS A 50 -1.97 9.24 2.68
CA LYS A 50 -0.70 9.56 3.33
C LYS A 50 0.14 8.31 3.60
N GLN A 51 -0.50 7.30 4.19
CA GLN A 51 0.20 6.09 4.63
C GLN A 51 -0.74 4.90 4.66
N ILE A 52 -0.21 3.72 4.38
CA ILE A 52 -0.87 2.44 4.60
C ILE A 52 0.08 1.59 5.44
N ASP A 53 -0.36 1.21 6.64
CA ASP A 53 0.34 0.25 7.49
C ASP A 53 -0.31 -1.13 7.37
N LEU A 54 0.53 -2.16 7.36
CA LEU A 54 0.12 -3.55 7.14
C LEU A 54 0.65 -4.43 8.26
N THR A 55 -0.25 -5.17 8.90
CA THR A 55 0.10 -6.27 9.81
C THR A 55 -0.31 -7.57 9.16
N LYS A 56 0.54 -8.60 9.24
CA LYS A 56 0.30 -9.93 8.68
C LYS A 56 0.63 -10.97 9.75
N GLU A 57 -0.36 -11.73 10.20
CA GLU A 57 -0.22 -12.76 11.23
C GLU A 57 -0.52 -14.14 10.63
N ASN A 58 0.16 -15.20 11.08
CA ASN A 58 -0.20 -16.60 10.79
C ASN A 58 -0.57 -16.93 9.33
N VAL A 59 0.09 -16.29 8.37
CA VAL A 59 -0.22 -16.46 6.95
C VAL A 59 0.47 -17.73 6.45
N TYR A 60 -0.26 -18.83 6.24
CA TYR A 60 0.32 -20.12 5.87
C TYR A 60 0.57 -20.28 4.36
N ASP A 61 -0.35 -19.79 3.53
CA ASP A 61 -0.20 -19.81 2.07
C ASP A 61 0.62 -18.60 1.61
N ASP A 62 1.44 -18.78 0.59
CA ASP A 62 2.18 -17.68 -0.06
C ASP A 62 3.16 -16.90 0.85
N PHE A 63 3.43 -17.43 2.04
CA PHE A 63 4.14 -16.74 3.14
C PHE A 63 5.54 -16.25 2.77
N ASN A 64 6.27 -17.03 1.98
CA ASN A 64 7.64 -16.72 1.56
C ASN A 64 7.71 -16.21 0.11
N LYS A 65 6.58 -15.85 -0.50
CA LYS A 65 6.57 -15.38 -1.88
C LYS A 65 7.45 -14.16 -2.04
N LYS A 66 8.24 -14.23 -3.10
CA LYS A 66 9.16 -13.21 -3.56
C LYS A 66 8.47 -12.43 -4.67
N LEU A 67 8.31 -11.13 -4.47
CA LEU A 67 7.70 -10.22 -5.41
C LEU A 67 8.79 -9.37 -6.05
N ASP A 68 8.68 -9.16 -7.36
CA ASP A 68 9.52 -8.18 -8.07
C ASP A 68 9.14 -6.78 -7.60
N ALA A 69 10.10 -6.04 -7.04
CA ALA A 69 9.82 -4.77 -6.38
C ALA A 69 9.27 -3.74 -7.37
N LYS A 70 9.84 -3.66 -8.58
CA LYS A 70 9.41 -2.71 -9.61
C LYS A 70 7.99 -2.97 -10.08
N ASN A 71 7.66 -4.22 -10.42
CA ASN A 71 6.33 -4.60 -10.88
C ASN A 71 5.29 -4.45 -9.77
N THR A 72 5.65 -4.77 -8.52
CA THR A 72 4.77 -4.56 -7.36
C THR A 72 4.45 -3.08 -7.18
N TRP A 73 5.46 -2.21 -7.27
CA TRP A 73 5.28 -0.75 -7.18
C TRP A 73 4.45 -0.20 -8.34
N ASN A 74 4.70 -0.65 -9.57
CA ASN A 74 3.95 -0.22 -10.75
C ASN A 74 2.47 -0.61 -10.64
N SER A 75 2.17 -1.89 -10.33
CA SER A 75 0.79 -2.37 -10.17
C SER A 75 0.05 -1.59 -9.08
N LEU A 76 0.70 -1.34 -7.93
CA LEU A 76 0.10 -0.59 -6.83
C LEU A 76 -0.25 0.83 -7.26
N THR A 77 0.70 1.55 -7.86
CA THR A 77 0.53 2.96 -8.20
C THR A 77 -0.42 3.16 -9.36
N GLU A 78 -0.42 2.28 -10.36
CA GLU A 78 -1.38 2.29 -11.46
C GLU A 78 -2.81 2.09 -10.93
N LYS A 79 -3.03 1.12 -10.03
CA LYS A 79 -4.35 0.87 -9.48
C LYS A 79 -4.86 2.02 -8.63
N LEU A 80 -4.03 2.53 -7.72
CA LEU A 80 -4.41 3.66 -6.85
C LEU A 80 -4.65 4.94 -7.65
N LYS A 81 -3.84 5.21 -8.70
CA LYS A 81 -4.07 6.33 -9.62
C LYS A 81 -5.36 6.16 -10.41
N GLY A 82 -5.65 4.95 -10.91
CA GLY A 82 -6.89 4.65 -11.62
C GLY A 82 -8.15 4.87 -10.78
N LEU A 83 -8.04 4.75 -9.45
CA LEU A 83 -9.11 5.04 -8.49
C LEU A 83 -9.16 6.53 -8.06
N GLY A 84 -8.28 7.39 -8.60
CA GLY A 84 -8.19 8.80 -8.22
C GLY A 84 -7.58 9.03 -6.83
N LEU A 85 -6.95 8.01 -6.23
CA LEU A 85 -6.34 8.08 -4.90
C LEU A 85 -4.90 8.60 -4.93
N LEU A 86 -4.29 8.65 -6.12
CA LEU A 86 -2.97 9.21 -6.37
C LEU A 86 -2.99 10.17 -7.56
N GLN A 87 -2.07 11.13 -7.53
CA GLN A 87 -1.82 12.13 -8.56
C GLN A 87 -0.39 12.01 -9.09
N ASN A 88 -0.18 12.46 -10.33
CA ASN A 88 1.16 12.50 -10.92
C ASN A 88 2.11 13.35 -10.07
N GLY A 89 3.36 12.92 -9.96
CA GLY A 89 4.41 13.61 -9.18
C GLY A 89 4.49 13.19 -7.71
N GLN A 90 3.44 12.56 -7.15
CA GLN A 90 3.51 12.02 -5.78
C GLN A 90 4.56 10.91 -5.69
N LYS A 91 5.34 10.94 -4.63
CA LYS A 91 6.32 9.90 -4.31
C LYS A 91 5.62 8.78 -3.55
N VAL A 92 5.74 7.56 -4.06
CA VAL A 92 5.23 6.36 -3.37
C VAL A 92 6.40 5.48 -2.99
N SER A 93 6.41 4.96 -1.77
CA SER A 93 7.45 4.05 -1.27
C SER A 93 6.84 2.84 -0.59
N ILE A 94 7.32 1.64 -0.92
CA ILE A 94 6.93 0.38 -0.28
C ILE A 94 8.09 -0.10 0.59
N TYR A 95 7.82 -0.27 1.88
CA TYR A 95 8.78 -0.71 2.89
C TYR A 95 8.55 -2.17 3.23
N SER A 96 9.67 -2.87 3.44
CA SER A 96 9.70 -4.25 3.90
C SER A 96 10.65 -4.36 5.08
N SER A 97 10.26 -5.09 6.13
CA SER A 97 11.06 -5.23 7.36
C SER A 97 12.35 -6.03 7.18
N ASP A 98 12.48 -6.79 6.09
CA ASP A 98 13.69 -7.53 5.70
C ASP A 98 14.59 -6.76 4.73
N SER A 99 14.25 -5.51 4.39
CA SER A 99 15.05 -4.65 3.53
C SER A 99 15.42 -3.35 4.23
N SER A 100 16.67 -2.91 4.07
CA SER A 100 17.12 -1.60 4.56
C SER A 100 16.63 -0.44 3.69
N SER A 101 16.23 -0.71 2.45
CA SER A 101 15.83 0.31 1.47
C SER A 101 14.46 -0.01 0.87
N PRO A 102 13.51 0.94 0.87
CA PRO A 102 12.24 0.76 0.20
C PRO A 102 12.40 0.76 -1.32
N VAL A 103 11.43 0.19 -2.02
CA VAL A 103 11.22 0.52 -3.43
C VAL A 103 10.41 1.80 -3.52
N SER A 104 10.93 2.78 -4.27
CA SER A 104 10.37 4.12 -4.34
C SER A 104 10.37 4.65 -5.76
N GLY A 105 9.38 5.48 -6.07
CA GLY A 105 9.23 6.12 -7.36
C GLY A 105 8.28 7.31 -7.30
N LYS A 106 8.09 7.96 -8.45
CA LYS A 106 7.09 9.02 -8.61
C LYS A 106 5.99 8.57 -9.57
N VAL A 107 4.74 8.81 -9.18
CA VAL A 107 3.57 8.48 -10.00
C VAL A 107 3.66 9.22 -11.34
N GLY A 108 3.62 8.47 -12.45
CA GLY A 108 3.76 9.00 -13.81
C GLY A 108 5.20 9.04 -14.35
N GLU A 109 6.22 8.91 -13.49
CA GLU A 109 7.64 8.81 -13.89
C GLU A 109 8.19 7.38 -13.74
N GLY A 110 7.67 6.63 -12.75
CA GLY A 110 8.08 5.26 -12.46
C GLY A 110 9.01 5.14 -11.26
N VAL A 111 9.57 3.94 -11.10
CA VAL A 111 10.50 3.59 -10.00
C VAL A 111 11.85 4.28 -10.18
N THR A 112 12.34 4.94 -9.13
CA THR A 112 13.62 5.66 -9.11
C THR A 112 14.64 5.03 -8.17
N SER A 113 14.22 4.15 -7.24
CA SER A 113 15.11 3.48 -6.28
C SER A 113 14.55 2.11 -5.89
N GLY A 114 15.44 1.12 -5.73
CA GLY A 114 15.12 -0.20 -5.18
C GLY A 114 14.21 -1.06 -6.07
N GLY A 115 14.16 -0.78 -7.38
CA GLY A 115 13.33 -1.52 -8.33
C GLY A 115 13.90 -2.89 -8.70
N GLU A 116 15.21 -3.03 -8.60
CA GLU A 116 15.98 -4.27 -8.78
C GLU A 116 15.85 -5.24 -7.59
N ASN A 117 15.25 -4.78 -6.49
CA ASN A 117 15.09 -5.59 -5.29
C ASN A 117 14.00 -6.65 -5.46
N THR A 118 14.04 -7.62 -4.56
CA THR A 118 12.96 -8.56 -4.34
C THR A 118 12.32 -8.29 -2.98
N LEU A 119 11.01 -8.15 -2.93
CA LEU A 119 10.26 -7.99 -1.69
C LEU A 119 9.74 -9.35 -1.22
N THR A 120 9.94 -9.69 0.05
CA THR A 120 9.23 -10.84 0.62
C THR A 120 7.85 -10.38 1.07
N LYS A 121 6.79 -10.95 0.51
CA LYS A 121 5.39 -10.52 0.74
C LYS A 121 5.05 -10.33 2.22
N ARG A 122 5.42 -11.29 3.09
CA ARG A 122 5.16 -11.23 4.54
C ARG A 122 5.83 -10.07 5.27
N PHE A 123 6.93 -9.55 4.73
CA PHE A 123 7.73 -8.51 5.36
C PHE A 123 7.35 -7.10 4.90
N ILE A 124 6.56 -6.99 3.82
CA ILE A 124 5.97 -5.71 3.41
C ILE A 124 5.00 -5.25 4.50
N ASN A 125 5.32 -4.14 5.15
CA ASN A 125 4.62 -3.67 6.34
C ASN A 125 4.16 -2.22 6.27
N LYS A 126 4.65 -1.43 5.30
CA LYS A 126 4.30 -0.01 5.21
C LYS A 126 4.41 0.52 3.78
N ILE A 127 3.50 1.42 3.43
CA ILE A 127 3.50 2.20 2.19
C ILE A 127 3.35 3.68 2.57
N THR A 128 4.20 4.55 2.03
CA THR A 128 4.09 6.02 2.21
C THR A 128 3.84 6.73 0.90
N ILE A 129 3.11 7.85 0.98
CA ILE A 129 2.69 8.67 -0.15
C ILE A 129 2.96 10.13 0.22
N ASP A 130 3.88 10.77 -0.50
CA ASP A 130 4.33 12.16 -0.29
C ASP A 130 4.07 13.04 -1.52
#